data_AF-A0A816U0A5-F1
#
_entry.id   AF-A0A816U0A5-F1
#
_cell.length_a   1.000
_cell.length_b   1.000
_cell.length_c   1.000
_cell.angle_alpha   90.00
_cell.angle_beta   90.00
_cell.angle_gamma   90.00
#
_symmetry.space_group_name_H-M   'P 1'
#
loop_
_entity.id
_entity.type
_entity.pdbx_description
1 polymer ?
#
loop_
_entity_poly.entity_id
_entity_poly.type
_entity_poly.pdbx_seq_one_letter_code
_entity_poly.pdbx_strand_id
1 'polypeptide(L)'
;MYGGYPNCALVKLYAKLGLHRYNWLEGTNFQLDRLKRFNISAATAYYITLVARLPTSDLQQIFQVVVEEEHLGILDLTCRHSRPQVTESSKKETPFLRPHRQRLNESELRCSDWISLYVELAICTSHRRIRARDLSKFEIEIVQVAKKSLDDKEPPSLKSKAVVIYITYKDLVKSLRIGEPCLCKAIVRRVVNETKGILSIQGDCWNDLLRSILRRDLESLGVA
;
A
#
# COMPACT_ATOMS: atom_id res chain seq x y z
N MET A 1 -23.22 3.04 -13.41
CA MET A 1 -22.94 2.46 -12.08
C MET A 1 -22.38 1.06 -12.29
N TYR A 2 -21.16 0.78 -11.84
CA TYR A 2 -20.48 -0.51 -12.05
C TYR A 2 -20.91 -1.49 -10.96
N GLY A 3 -21.91 -2.32 -11.27
CA GLY A 3 -22.35 -3.41 -10.41
C GLY A 3 -21.35 -4.57 -10.43
N GLY A 4 -21.00 -5.09 -9.26
CA GLY A 4 -20.64 -6.51 -9.11
C GLY A 4 -19.18 -6.91 -8.98
N TYR A 5 -18.19 -6.01 -8.78
CA TYR A 5 -16.86 -6.47 -8.38
C TYR A 5 -16.74 -6.55 -6.85
N PRO A 6 -16.48 -7.74 -6.26
CA PRO A 6 -16.57 -7.94 -4.82
C PRO A 6 -15.50 -7.18 -4.01
N ASN A 7 -14.47 -6.60 -4.66
CA ASN A 7 -13.40 -5.91 -3.95
C ASN A 7 -12.94 -4.59 -4.57
N CYS A 8 -13.88 -3.67 -4.84
CA CYS A 8 -13.55 -2.27 -5.18
C CYS A 8 -12.63 -1.59 -4.12
N ALA A 9 -12.62 -2.13 -2.90
CA ALA A 9 -11.74 -1.76 -1.82
C ALA A 9 -10.26 -1.97 -2.18
N LEU A 10 -9.92 -3.21 -2.50
CA LEU A 10 -8.57 -3.65 -2.83
C LEU A 10 -8.04 -2.92 -4.06
N VAL A 11 -8.89 -2.68 -5.07
CA VAL A 11 -8.52 -1.89 -6.25
C VAL A 11 -8.11 -0.45 -5.89
N LYS A 12 -8.75 0.19 -4.91
CA LYS A 12 -8.33 1.52 -4.43
C LYS A 12 -6.96 1.46 -3.76
N LEU A 13 -6.66 0.39 -3.00
CA LEU A 13 -5.34 0.20 -2.40
C LEU A 13 -4.27 -0.03 -3.47
N TYR A 14 -4.57 -0.80 -4.52
CA TYR A 14 -3.67 -0.98 -5.67
C TYR A 14 -3.43 0.32 -6.43
N ALA A 15 -4.47 1.15 -6.58
CA ALA A 15 -4.35 2.49 -7.15
C ALA A 15 -3.40 3.37 -6.32
N LYS A 16 -3.55 3.39 -4.98
CA LYS A 16 -2.63 4.09 -4.06
C LYS A 16 -1.21 3.53 -4.14
N LEU A 17 -1.02 2.22 -4.26
CA LEU A 17 0.29 1.58 -4.42
C LEU A 17 0.99 2.03 -5.72
N GLY A 18 0.24 2.14 -6.82
CA GLY A 18 0.76 2.69 -8.07
C GLY A 18 1.23 4.14 -7.93
N LEU A 19 0.45 4.97 -7.24
CA LEU A 19 0.88 6.35 -6.93
C LEU A 19 2.10 6.38 -6.02
N HIS A 20 2.17 5.49 -5.01
CA HIS A 20 3.35 5.36 -4.17
C HIS A 20 4.62 5.11 -4.99
N ARG A 21 4.57 4.15 -5.92
CA ARG A 21 5.68 3.85 -6.83
C ARG A 21 6.10 5.08 -7.63
N TYR A 22 5.15 5.79 -8.23
CA TYR A 22 5.44 6.97 -9.04
C TYR A 22 6.05 8.10 -8.20
N ASN A 23 5.43 8.41 -7.06
CA ASN A 23 5.89 9.40 -6.10
C ASN A 23 7.30 9.12 -5.63
N TRP A 24 7.61 7.84 -5.38
CA TRP A 24 8.94 7.40 -5.00
C TRP A 24 9.99 7.63 -6.08
N LEU A 25 9.72 7.22 -7.33
CA LEU A 25 10.69 7.29 -8.43
C LEU A 25 10.91 8.73 -8.92
N GLU A 26 9.85 9.53 -8.99
CA GLU A 26 9.87 10.88 -9.54
C GLU A 26 10.04 11.98 -8.47
N GLY A 27 9.97 11.63 -7.18
CA GLY A 27 10.02 12.61 -6.09
C GLY A 27 8.80 13.54 -6.08
N THR A 28 7.60 12.97 -6.28
CA THR A 28 6.33 13.70 -6.29
C THR A 28 5.44 13.26 -5.13
N ASN A 29 4.29 13.93 -4.93
CA ASN A 29 3.36 13.62 -3.85
C ASN A 29 1.90 13.58 -4.35
N PHE A 30 1.65 12.88 -5.46
CA PHE A 30 0.29 12.71 -5.96
C PHE A 30 -0.54 11.85 -5.00
N GLN A 31 -1.73 12.32 -4.66
CA GLN A 31 -2.71 11.60 -3.86
C GLN A 31 -3.87 11.14 -4.73
N LEU A 32 -4.45 9.98 -4.38
CA LEU A 32 -5.60 9.45 -5.08
C LEU A 32 -6.82 10.35 -4.84
N ASP A 33 -7.36 10.96 -5.89
CA ASP A 33 -8.62 11.71 -5.84
C ASP A 33 -9.81 10.77 -6.10
N ARG A 34 -9.81 10.10 -7.25
CA ARG A 34 -10.87 9.15 -7.61
C ARG A 34 -10.42 8.05 -8.56
N LEU A 35 -11.06 6.89 -8.43
CA LEU A 35 -10.94 5.79 -9.37
C LEU A 35 -11.86 6.03 -10.58
N LYS A 36 -11.33 5.98 -11.81
CA LYS A 36 -12.15 6.16 -13.04
C LYS A 36 -12.66 4.83 -13.56
N ARG A 37 -11.76 3.88 -13.79
CA ARG A 37 -12.08 2.54 -14.30
C ARG A 37 -10.94 1.59 -13.97
N PHE A 38 -11.23 0.29 -13.98
CA PHE A 38 -10.19 -0.74 -13.93
C PHE A 38 -10.65 -1.96 -14.70
N ASN A 39 -9.70 -2.74 -15.19
CA ASN A 39 -9.89 -4.04 -15.81
C ASN A 39 -8.93 -5.04 -15.18
N ILE A 40 -9.29 -6.31 -15.23
CA ILE A 40 -8.45 -7.40 -14.71
C ILE A 40 -8.11 -8.33 -15.86
N SER A 41 -6.83 -8.69 -15.96
CA SER A 41 -6.33 -9.70 -16.89
C SER A 41 -5.78 -10.88 -16.11
N ALA A 42 -5.97 -12.09 -16.65
CA ALA A 42 -5.45 -13.34 -16.10
C ALA A 42 -5.76 -13.57 -14.60
N ALA A 43 -6.83 -12.95 -14.08
CA ALA A 43 -7.24 -12.96 -12.67
C ALA A 43 -6.21 -12.41 -11.64
N THR A 44 -5.04 -11.94 -12.07
CA THR A 44 -3.96 -11.46 -11.19
C THR A 44 -3.47 -10.06 -11.51
N ALA A 45 -3.64 -9.59 -12.75
CA ALA A 45 -3.15 -8.28 -13.20
C ALA A 45 -4.27 -7.23 -13.26
N TYR A 46 -4.13 -6.16 -12.49
CA TYR A 46 -5.08 -5.06 -12.40
C TYR A 46 -4.60 -3.84 -13.19
N TYR A 47 -5.33 -3.51 -14.25
CA TYR A 47 -5.11 -2.32 -15.08
C TYR A 47 -6.06 -1.22 -14.61
N ILE A 48 -5.52 -0.21 -13.95
CA ILE A 48 -6.29 0.79 -13.23
C ILE A 48 -6.09 2.16 -13.89
N THR A 49 -7.19 2.86 -14.14
CA THR A 49 -7.20 4.28 -14.51
C THR A 49 -7.77 5.09 -13.35
N LEU A 50 -7.01 6.08 -12.89
CA LEU A 50 -7.38 6.93 -11.75
C LEU A 50 -7.10 8.40 -12.04
N VAL A 51 -7.69 9.30 -11.24
CA VAL A 51 -7.30 10.71 -11.15
C VAL A 51 -6.53 10.89 -9.86
N ALA A 52 -5.37 11.51 -9.96
CA ALA A 52 -4.56 11.93 -8.83
C ALA A 52 -4.48 13.45 -8.78
N ARG A 53 -4.42 13.99 -7.56
CA ARG A 53 -4.27 15.43 -7.30
C ARG A 53 -2.96 15.66 -6.57
N LEU A 54 -2.26 16.74 -6.89
CA LEU A 54 -1.13 17.19 -6.08
C LEU A 54 -1.68 18.04 -4.92
N PRO A 55 -1.41 17.76 -3.63
CA PRO A 55 -2.02 18.54 -2.54
C PRO A 55 -1.63 20.01 -2.52
N THR A 56 -0.45 20.32 -3.07
CA THR A 56 0.13 21.66 -3.09
C THR A 56 -0.34 22.51 -4.29
N SER A 57 -1.19 21.96 -5.16
CA SER A 57 -1.68 22.62 -6.38
C SER A 57 -3.05 22.06 -6.79
N ASP A 58 -3.90 22.84 -7.46
CA ASP A 58 -5.13 22.27 -8.03
C ASP A 58 -4.89 21.33 -9.24
N LEU A 59 -3.62 21.02 -9.54
CA LEU A 59 -3.22 20.10 -10.60
C LEU A 59 -3.80 18.70 -10.38
N GLN A 60 -4.67 18.29 -11.30
CA GLN A 60 -5.16 16.94 -11.44
C GLN A 60 -4.56 16.26 -12.66
N GLN A 61 -4.15 15.01 -12.48
CA GLN A 61 -3.54 14.20 -13.53
C GLN A 61 -4.18 12.82 -13.56
N ILE A 62 -4.51 12.35 -14.76
CA ILE A 62 -4.99 10.97 -14.96
C ILE A 62 -3.78 10.05 -14.98
N PHE A 63 -3.84 8.94 -14.24
CA PHE A 63 -2.80 7.91 -14.22
C PHE A 63 -3.30 6.58 -14.78
N GLN A 64 -2.40 5.82 -15.39
CA GLN A 64 -2.54 4.39 -15.65
C GLN A 64 -1.60 3.63 -14.73
N VAL A 65 -2.16 2.70 -13.96
CA VAL A 65 -1.45 1.87 -13.00
C VAL A 65 -1.65 0.40 -13.36
N VAL A 66 -0.59 -0.40 -13.25
CA VAL A 66 -0.63 -1.86 -13.35
C VAL A 66 -0.04 -2.46 -12.10
N VAL A 67 -0.86 -3.23 -11.38
CA VAL A 67 -0.47 -4.01 -10.20
C VAL A 67 -0.80 -5.46 -10.45
N GLU A 68 0.16 -6.34 -10.18
CA GLU A 68 0.01 -7.79 -10.32
C GLU A 68 0.08 -8.44 -8.95
N GLU A 69 -0.85 -9.35 -8.70
CA GLU A 69 -0.82 -10.26 -7.56
C GLU A 69 0.03 -11.47 -7.94
N GLU A 70 1.20 -11.60 -7.33
CA GLU A 70 2.09 -12.75 -7.60
C GLU A 70 1.56 -14.01 -6.88
N HIS A 71 0.98 -13.83 -5.68
CA HIS A 71 0.33 -14.90 -4.92
C HIS A 71 -1.01 -14.46 -4.34
N LEU A 72 -2.02 -15.32 -4.43
CA LEU A 72 -3.35 -15.06 -3.88
C LEU A 72 -3.40 -15.38 -2.38
N GLY A 73 -4.12 -14.57 -1.61
CA GLY A 73 -4.38 -14.79 -0.18
C GLY A 73 -3.27 -14.33 0.77
N ILE A 74 -2.19 -13.75 0.25
CA ILE A 74 -1.13 -13.11 1.03
C ILE A 74 -0.75 -11.77 0.40
N LEU A 75 -0.01 -10.93 1.12
CA LEU A 75 0.55 -9.72 0.55
C LEU A 75 1.75 -10.11 -0.32
N ASP A 76 1.53 -10.28 -1.63
CA ASP A 76 2.60 -10.39 -2.62
C ASP A 76 2.18 -9.69 -3.91
N LEU A 77 2.65 -8.45 -4.07
CA LEU A 77 2.22 -7.54 -5.12
C LEU A 77 3.41 -6.93 -5.84
N THR A 78 3.32 -6.87 -7.16
CA THR A 78 4.27 -6.17 -8.01
C THR A 78 3.56 -5.03 -8.75
N CYS A 79 3.95 -3.78 -8.47
CA CYS A 79 3.59 -2.65 -9.30
C CYS A 79 4.64 -2.45 -10.39
N ARG A 80 4.32 -2.89 -11.61
CA ARG A 80 5.19 -2.75 -12.79
C ARG A 80 5.10 -1.37 -13.41
N HIS A 81 3.93 -0.76 -13.33
CA HIS A 81 3.64 0.43 -14.11
C HIS A 81 2.78 1.42 -13.37
N SER A 82 3.19 2.69 -13.40
CA SER A 82 2.39 3.82 -12.95
C SER A 82 2.88 5.06 -13.70
N ARG A 83 2.07 5.57 -14.63
CA ARG A 83 2.42 6.75 -15.43
C ARG A 83 1.23 7.68 -15.64
N PRO A 84 1.46 9.00 -15.73
CA PRO A 84 0.42 9.94 -16.14
C PRO A 84 0.02 9.72 -17.61
N GLN A 85 -1.26 9.85 -17.93
CA GLN A 85 -1.73 9.92 -19.31
C GLN A 85 -1.52 11.32 -19.85
N VAL A 86 -0.92 11.44 -21.03
CA VAL A 86 -0.87 12.71 -21.77
C VAL A 86 -2.31 13.07 -22.12
N THR A 87 -2.81 14.18 -21.59
CA THR A 87 -4.16 14.69 -21.89
C THR A 87 -4.02 15.86 -22.86
N GLU A 88 -4.94 16.04 -23.81
CA GLU A 88 -4.80 17.13 -24.81
C GLU A 88 -4.86 18.54 -24.21
N SER A 89 -5.44 18.70 -23.01
CA SER A 89 -5.38 19.94 -22.24
C SER A 89 -3.96 20.32 -21.78
N SER A 90 -3.03 19.38 -21.80
CA SER A 90 -1.60 19.59 -21.52
C SER A 90 -0.83 20.20 -22.71
N LYS A 91 -1.45 20.33 -23.89
CA LYS A 91 -0.76 20.82 -25.11
C LYS A 91 -0.60 22.35 -25.15
N LYS A 92 -1.26 23.11 -24.26
CA LYS A 92 -1.24 24.60 -24.30
C LYS A 92 -0.40 25.29 -23.23
N GLU A 93 0.23 24.57 -22.31
CA GLU A 93 1.06 25.18 -21.26
C GLU A 93 2.45 24.54 -21.19
N THR A 94 3.36 25.04 -22.03
CA THR A 94 4.83 24.90 -21.98
C THR A 94 5.44 23.47 -21.95
N PRO A 95 6.69 23.31 -22.45
CA PRO A 95 7.35 22.02 -22.46
C PRO A 95 7.70 21.62 -21.03
N PHE A 96 7.07 20.57 -20.52
CA PHE A 96 7.53 19.80 -19.38
C PHE A 96 7.85 20.62 -18.12
N LEU A 97 6.82 21.04 -17.39
CA LEU A 97 6.92 20.98 -15.93
C LEU A 97 6.99 19.50 -15.54
N ARG A 98 8.15 18.85 -15.79
CA ARG A 98 8.59 17.80 -14.87
C ARG A 98 8.56 18.53 -13.52
N PRO A 99 7.76 18.11 -12.53
CA PRO A 99 7.88 18.64 -11.19
C PRO A 99 9.37 18.58 -10.89
N HIS A 100 10.02 19.75 -10.81
CA HIS A 100 11.45 19.83 -10.56
C HIS A 100 11.70 18.89 -9.41
N ARG A 101 12.50 17.84 -9.65
CA ARG A 101 12.71 16.67 -8.78
C ARG A 101 12.80 17.16 -7.34
N GLN A 102 11.66 17.31 -6.67
CA GLN A 102 11.62 17.96 -5.39
C GLN A 102 12.12 16.86 -4.50
N ARG A 103 13.32 17.04 -3.96
CA ARG A 103 13.84 16.17 -2.91
C ARG A 103 12.92 16.37 -1.72
N LEU A 104 11.79 15.66 -1.72
CA LEU A 104 10.85 15.66 -0.61
C LEU A 104 11.60 15.15 0.62
N ASN A 105 11.59 15.96 1.68
CA ASN A 105 12.21 15.60 2.94
C ASN A 105 11.41 14.47 3.64
N GLU A 106 12.00 13.79 4.62
CA GLU A 106 11.33 12.67 5.32
C GLU A 106 10.04 13.10 6.04
N SER A 107 9.88 14.39 6.34
CA SER A 107 8.67 14.97 6.92
C SER A 107 7.54 15.20 5.91
N GLU A 108 7.87 15.51 4.65
CA GLU A 108 6.92 15.75 3.54
C GLU A 108 6.42 14.45 2.91
N LEU A 109 7.30 13.43 2.81
CA LEU A 109 6.85 12.04 2.70
C LEU A 109 6.30 11.66 4.07
N ARG A 110 5.03 12.01 4.33
CA ARG A 110 4.29 11.52 5.50
C ARG A 110 4.44 10.01 5.60
N CYS A 111 5.48 9.55 6.30
CA CYS A 111 5.86 8.13 6.32
C CYS A 111 4.73 7.30 6.94
N SER A 112 3.88 7.93 7.75
CA SER A 112 2.62 7.36 8.25
C SER A 112 1.72 6.82 7.15
N ASP A 113 1.61 7.52 6.01
CA ASP A 113 0.52 7.29 5.06
C ASP A 113 0.79 6.03 4.23
N TRP A 114 2.05 5.83 3.83
CA TRP A 114 2.45 4.63 3.08
C TRP A 114 2.58 3.40 3.99
N ILE A 115 2.96 3.58 5.26
CA ILE A 115 2.97 2.48 6.23
C ILE A 115 1.53 2.01 6.49
N SER A 116 0.58 2.94 6.68
CA SER A 116 -0.85 2.59 6.77
C SER A 116 -1.32 1.83 5.54
N LEU A 117 -0.96 2.31 4.33
CA LEU A 117 -1.28 1.62 3.08
C LEU A 117 -0.77 0.17 3.08
N TYR A 118 0.46 -0.08 3.55
CA TYR A 118 1.00 -1.44 3.58
C TYR A 118 0.26 -2.35 4.55
N VAL A 119 -0.16 -1.84 5.71
CA VAL A 119 -0.99 -2.60 6.66
C VAL A 119 -2.37 -2.87 6.06
N GLU A 120 -3.02 -1.87 5.47
CA GLU A 120 -4.30 -2.03 4.78
C GLU A 120 -4.24 -3.08 3.67
N LEU A 121 -3.15 -3.08 2.89
CA LEU A 121 -2.88 -4.08 1.85
C LEU A 121 -2.68 -5.47 2.46
N ALA A 122 -1.88 -5.61 3.52
CA ALA A 122 -1.67 -6.90 4.20
C ALA A 122 -2.99 -7.52 4.68
N ILE A 123 -3.84 -6.70 5.31
CA ILE A 123 -5.15 -7.15 5.80
C ILE A 123 -6.07 -7.56 4.64
N CYS A 124 -6.19 -6.71 3.61
CA CYS A 124 -7.16 -6.94 2.53
C CYS A 124 -6.77 -8.06 1.58
N THR A 125 -5.47 -8.29 1.38
CA THR A 125 -4.97 -9.41 0.58
C THR A 125 -5.14 -10.76 1.28
N SER A 126 -4.98 -10.78 2.61
CA SER A 126 -5.18 -11.96 3.47
C SER A 126 -6.66 -12.27 3.75
N HIS A 127 -7.51 -11.25 3.79
CA HIS A 127 -8.95 -11.39 4.08
C HIS A 127 -9.80 -10.80 2.95
N ARG A 128 -9.74 -11.45 1.78
CA ARG A 128 -10.37 -10.98 0.52
C ARG A 128 -11.90 -10.79 0.55
N ARG A 129 -12.57 -11.23 1.61
CA ARG A 129 -14.02 -11.03 1.83
C ARG A 129 -14.37 -9.63 2.34
N ILE A 130 -13.37 -8.81 2.71
CA ILE A 130 -13.55 -7.42 3.13
C ILE A 130 -14.12 -6.59 1.96
N ARG A 131 -15.26 -5.92 2.17
CA ARG A 131 -15.90 -5.07 1.14
C ARG A 131 -15.41 -3.62 1.24
N ALA A 132 -15.66 -2.83 0.20
CA ALA A 132 -15.35 -1.39 0.16
C ALA A 132 -15.94 -0.57 1.32
N ARG A 133 -17.15 -0.90 1.76
CA ARG A 133 -17.80 -0.28 2.94
C ARG A 133 -17.15 -0.66 4.27
N ASP A 134 -16.37 -1.73 4.28
CA ASP A 134 -15.67 -2.20 5.46
C ASP A 134 -14.28 -1.57 5.51
N LEU A 135 -13.69 -1.15 4.37
CA LEU A 135 -12.47 -0.34 4.32
C LEU A 135 -12.57 0.97 5.11
N SER A 136 -13.68 1.70 4.98
CA SER A 136 -13.92 2.93 5.74
C SER A 136 -14.13 2.68 7.24
N LYS A 137 -14.16 1.41 7.65
CA LYS A 137 -14.20 0.97 9.04
C LYS A 137 -12.85 0.43 9.52
N PHE A 138 -11.81 0.36 8.67
CA PHE A 138 -10.47 0.07 9.18
C PHE A 138 -9.96 1.34 9.82
N GLU A 139 -10.10 1.42 11.12
CA GLU A 139 -9.47 2.44 11.92
C GLU A 139 -8.26 1.77 12.57
N ILE A 140 -7.09 2.07 11.99
CA ILE A 140 -5.81 1.47 12.37
C ILE A 140 -4.99 2.54 13.08
N GLU A 141 -4.56 2.23 14.31
CA GLU A 141 -3.62 3.05 15.05
C GLU A 141 -2.23 2.41 14.97
N ILE A 142 -1.28 3.04 14.26
CA ILE A 142 0.11 2.56 14.22
C ILE A 142 0.73 2.87 15.59
N VAL A 143 1.12 1.82 16.31
CA VAL A 143 1.72 1.92 17.66
C VAL A 143 3.23 2.00 17.57
N GLN A 144 3.84 1.13 16.75
CA GLN A 144 5.29 1.03 16.64
C GLN A 144 5.70 0.64 15.23
N VAL A 145 6.81 1.21 14.77
CA VAL A 145 7.45 0.87 13.51
C VAL A 145 8.93 0.64 13.74
N ALA A 146 9.44 -0.54 13.37
CA ALA A 146 10.86 -0.84 13.27
C ALA A 146 11.22 -1.16 11.82
N LYS A 147 12.48 -0.93 11.45
CA LYS A 147 12.95 -1.05 10.06
C LYS A 147 14.29 -1.75 10.03
N LYS A 148 14.48 -2.58 9.01
CA LYS A 148 15.75 -3.23 8.71
C LYS A 148 16.11 -2.96 7.25
N SER A 149 17.26 -2.32 7.01
CA SER A 149 17.82 -2.15 5.67
C SER A 149 18.28 -3.50 5.15
N LEU A 150 18.08 -3.77 3.87
CA LEU A 150 18.63 -4.96 3.21
C LEU A 150 19.93 -4.65 2.42
N ASP A 151 20.31 -3.37 2.34
CA ASP A 151 21.47 -2.91 1.57
C ASP A 151 22.68 -2.57 2.49
N ASP A 152 22.71 -3.10 3.72
CA ASP A 152 23.75 -2.90 4.77
C ASP A 152 24.12 -1.45 5.12
N LYS A 153 23.34 -0.47 4.65
CA LYS A 153 23.48 0.94 5.02
C LYS A 153 22.76 1.21 6.34
N GLU A 154 23.53 1.39 7.41
CA GLU A 154 23.05 1.95 8.67
C GLU A 154 23.17 3.48 8.71
N PRO A 155 22.20 4.20 9.30
CA PRO A 155 20.93 3.71 9.83
C PRO A 155 19.90 3.35 8.73
N PRO A 156 18.97 2.41 8.98
CA PRO A 156 17.98 2.00 8.00
C PRO A 156 17.00 3.14 7.66
N SER A 157 17.09 3.65 6.44
CA SER A 157 16.17 4.69 5.96
C SER A 157 14.95 4.07 5.27
N LEU A 158 13.79 4.70 5.45
CA LEU A 158 12.62 4.37 4.63
C LEU A 158 12.83 4.68 3.16
N LYS A 159 13.89 5.42 2.78
CA LYS A 159 14.33 5.69 1.40
C LYS A 159 15.21 4.60 0.79
N SER A 160 15.62 3.59 1.57
CA SER A 160 16.41 2.46 1.05
C SER A 160 15.65 1.71 -0.04
N LYS A 161 16.36 1.21 -1.06
CA LYS A 161 15.71 0.50 -2.17
C LYS A 161 15.05 -0.77 -1.68
N ALA A 162 15.70 -1.47 -0.77
CA ALA A 162 15.18 -2.67 -0.13
C ALA A 162 15.12 -2.48 1.40
N VAL A 163 13.94 -2.66 1.97
CA VAL A 163 13.70 -2.52 3.42
C VAL A 163 12.67 -3.54 3.90
N VAL A 164 12.87 -4.04 5.12
CA VAL A 164 11.85 -4.78 5.86
C VAL A 164 11.31 -3.88 6.96
N ILE A 165 9.99 -3.76 7.03
CA ILE A 165 9.27 -2.89 7.96
C ILE A 165 8.46 -3.80 8.88
N TYR A 166 8.69 -3.67 10.18
CA TYR A 166 7.94 -4.33 11.24
C TYR A 166 6.98 -3.31 11.83
N ILE A 167 5.70 -3.64 11.88
CA ILE A 167 4.64 -2.71 12.26
C ILE A 167 3.79 -3.36 13.34
N THR A 168 3.62 -2.67 14.45
CA THR A 168 2.64 -3.00 15.49
C THR A 168 1.52 -1.99 15.38
N TYR A 169 0.27 -2.45 15.33
CA TYR A 169 -0.90 -1.60 15.17
C TYR A 169 -2.09 -2.10 15.97
N LYS A 170 -3.01 -1.21 16.32
CA LYS A 170 -4.32 -1.58 16.87
C LYS A 170 -5.34 -1.60 15.75
N ASP A 171 -6.15 -2.66 15.71
CA ASP A 171 -7.40 -2.67 14.94
C ASP A 171 -8.51 -2.17 15.85
N LEU A 172 -8.86 -0.89 15.74
CA LEU A 172 -9.78 -0.24 16.66
C LEU A 172 -11.21 -0.77 16.52
N VAL A 173 -11.63 -1.13 15.30
CA VAL A 173 -12.96 -1.72 15.09
C VAL A 173 -13.04 -3.13 15.66
N LYS A 174 -11.99 -3.94 15.54
CA LYS A 174 -11.95 -5.23 16.21
C LYS A 174 -11.87 -5.09 17.72
N SER A 175 -11.12 -4.11 18.22
CA SER A 175 -11.01 -3.82 19.65
C SER A 175 -12.36 -3.44 20.25
N LEU A 176 -13.13 -2.58 19.58
CA LEU A 176 -14.48 -2.19 20.00
C LEU A 176 -15.45 -3.38 20.03
N ARG A 177 -15.31 -4.33 19.10
CA ARG A 177 -16.18 -5.53 19.06
C ARG A 177 -15.85 -6.55 20.14
N ILE A 178 -14.57 -6.71 20.46
CA ILE A 178 -14.09 -7.69 21.44
C ILE A 178 -14.15 -7.10 22.87
N GLY A 179 -14.16 -5.78 23.01
CA GLY A 179 -14.10 -5.10 24.31
C GLY A 179 -12.68 -5.03 24.90
N GLU A 180 -11.68 -5.53 24.18
CA GLU A 180 -10.28 -5.55 24.58
C GLU A 180 -9.37 -5.03 23.46
N PRO A 181 -8.22 -4.39 23.78
CA PRO A 181 -7.26 -3.94 22.77
C PRO A 181 -6.76 -5.09 21.87
N CYS A 182 -7.05 -5.00 20.58
CA CYS A 182 -6.56 -5.94 19.58
C CYS A 182 -5.23 -5.47 18.99
N LEU A 183 -4.13 -5.91 19.62
CA LEU A 183 -2.78 -5.61 19.15
C LEU A 183 -2.35 -6.58 18.04
N CYS A 184 -2.26 -6.04 16.83
CA CYS A 184 -1.85 -6.75 15.63
C CYS A 184 -0.42 -6.40 15.22
N LYS A 185 0.18 -7.29 14.43
CA LYS A 185 1.51 -7.14 13.87
C LYS A 185 1.47 -7.36 12.36
N ALA A 186 2.28 -6.62 11.63
CA ALA A 186 2.54 -6.83 10.22
C ALA A 186 4.04 -6.76 9.94
N ILE A 187 4.49 -7.56 8.98
CA ILE A 187 5.82 -7.47 8.40
C ILE A 187 5.67 -7.22 6.92
N VAL A 188 6.35 -6.21 6.41
CA VAL A 188 6.32 -5.83 5.00
C VAL A 188 7.73 -5.62 4.49
N ARG A 189 8.12 -6.44 3.51
CA ARG A 189 9.31 -6.27 2.70
C ARG A 189 8.96 -5.46 1.47
N ARG A 190 9.61 -4.31 1.30
CA ARG A 190 9.48 -3.46 0.11
C ARG A 190 10.80 -3.45 -0.66
N VAL A 191 10.73 -3.68 -1.97
CA VAL A 191 11.86 -3.59 -2.87
C VAL A 191 11.52 -2.69 -4.06
N VAL A 192 12.35 -1.66 -4.28
CA VAL A 192 12.27 -0.77 -5.43
C VAL A 192 13.45 -1.04 -6.36
N ASN A 193 13.16 -1.57 -7.53
CA ASN A 193 14.12 -1.67 -8.62
C ASN A 193 14.01 -0.43 -9.51
N GLU A 194 14.91 0.54 -9.33
CA GLU A 194 14.92 1.78 -10.13
C GLU A 194 15.21 1.54 -11.61
N THR A 195 16.08 0.57 -11.93
CA THR A 195 16.47 0.29 -13.33
C THR A 195 15.29 -0.19 -14.17
N LYS A 196 14.44 -1.05 -13.60
CA LYS A 196 13.21 -1.53 -14.23
C LYS A 196 12.00 -0.64 -13.91
N GLY A 197 12.14 0.28 -12.95
CA GLY A 197 11.03 0.98 -12.32
C GLY A 197 10.00 -0.01 -11.77
N ILE A 198 10.38 -0.99 -10.96
CA ILE A 198 9.42 -1.95 -10.39
C ILE A 198 9.40 -1.77 -8.88
N LEU A 199 8.19 -1.69 -8.31
CA LEU A 199 7.98 -1.76 -6.86
C LEU A 199 7.34 -3.10 -6.53
N SER A 200 8.01 -3.90 -5.71
CA SER A 200 7.46 -5.14 -5.16
C SER A 200 7.28 -5.01 -3.65
N ILE A 201 6.14 -5.50 -3.17
CA ILE A 201 5.84 -5.58 -1.74
C ILE A 201 5.39 -6.99 -1.39
N GLN A 202 5.98 -7.50 -0.32
CA GLN A 202 5.73 -8.83 0.20
C GLN A 202 5.51 -8.74 1.70
N GLY A 203 4.62 -9.55 2.27
CA GLY A 203 4.41 -9.50 3.70
C GLY A 203 3.25 -10.32 4.20
N ASP A 204 3.00 -10.15 5.48
CA ASP A 204 1.90 -10.81 6.17
C ASP A 204 1.47 -9.97 7.38
N CYS A 205 0.27 -10.24 7.89
CA CYS A 205 -0.25 -9.66 9.12
C CYS A 205 -0.94 -10.71 9.99
N TRP A 206 -0.78 -10.58 11.30
CA TRP A 206 -1.43 -11.46 12.27
C TRP A 206 -1.81 -10.69 13.53
N ASN A 207 -2.70 -11.28 14.32
CA ASN A 207 -3.06 -10.75 15.64
C ASN A 207 -2.37 -11.59 16.72
N ASP A 208 -1.97 -10.99 17.83
CA ASP A 208 -1.30 -11.73 18.93
C ASP A 208 -2.22 -12.79 19.56
N LEU A 209 -3.56 -12.64 19.41
CA LEU A 209 -4.56 -13.67 19.78
C LEU A 209 -4.35 -15.02 19.06
N LEU A 210 -3.86 -15.05 17.81
CA LEU A 210 -3.61 -16.32 17.11
C LEU A 210 -2.38 -17.05 17.65
N ARG A 211 -1.37 -16.31 18.14
CA ARG A 211 -0.21 -16.91 18.80
C ARG A 211 -0.55 -17.43 20.19
N SER A 212 -1.44 -16.77 20.94
CA SER A 212 -1.87 -17.27 22.25
C SER A 212 -2.78 -18.51 22.15
N ILE A 213 -3.62 -18.59 21.11
CA ILE A 213 -4.44 -19.79 20.83
C ILE A 213 -3.55 -20.96 20.42
N LEU A 214 -2.64 -20.78 19.45
CA LEU A 214 -1.72 -21.84 19.03
C LEU A 214 -0.73 -22.26 20.13
N ARG A 215 -0.31 -21.34 21.01
CA ARG A 215 0.57 -21.66 22.14
C ARG A 215 -0.16 -22.45 23.22
N ARG A 216 -1.44 -22.17 23.49
CA ARG A 216 -2.29 -22.97 24.39
C ARG A 216 -2.57 -24.36 23.82
N ASP A 217 -2.77 -24.48 22.51
CA ASP A 217 -2.95 -25.77 21.85
C ASP A 217 -1.65 -26.61 21.87
N LEU A 218 -0.48 -25.99 21.73
CA LEU A 218 0.82 -26.68 21.84
C LEU A 218 1.16 -27.08 23.29
N GLU A 219 0.82 -26.25 24.27
CA GLU A 219 0.99 -26.56 25.70
C GLU A 219 0.00 -27.65 26.17
N SER A 220 -1.25 -27.66 25.66
CA SER A 220 -2.22 -28.72 25.95
C SER A 220 -1.93 -30.05 25.25
N LEU A 221 -1.11 -30.03 24.18
CA LEU A 221 -0.57 -31.22 23.51
C LEU A 221 0.78 -31.68 24.11
N GLY A 222 1.31 -31.01 25.13
CA GLY A 222 2.49 -31.43 25.87
C GLY A 222 3.81 -31.40 25.07
N VAL A 223 3.95 -30.50 24.10
CA VAL A 223 5.15 -30.40 23.25
C VAL A 223 6.00 -29.15 23.58
N ALA A 224 6.01 -28.73 24.85
CA ALA A 224 6.83 -27.62 25.35
C ALA A 224 7.85 -28.12 26.38
#